data_AF-A0A2K8U4Q2-F1
#
_entry.id   AF-A0A2K8U4Q2-F1
#
_cell.length_a   1.000
_cell.length_b   1.000
_cell.length_c   1.000
_cell.angle_alpha   90.00
_cell.angle_beta   90.00
_cell.angle_gamma   90.00
#
_symmetry.space_group_name_H-M   'P 1'
#
loop_
_entity.id
_entity.type
_entity.pdbx_description
1 polymer ?
#
loop_
_entity_poly.entity_id
_entity_poly.type
_entity_poly.pdbx_seq_one_letter_code
_entity_poly.pdbx_strand_id
1 'polypeptide(L)'
;MQTPSRPFGVKLSPRPGTTWSILANIESAAANPAAAAARTRARAAFIDYRRDGGENHSPAGRLALAVTEGLSASDPAAARSLLRQVAAAPNWQTDEARPFIQSLDAIAAGSRDPALADTPGLTYDLAAEVLLLLGTLAAADT
;
A
#
# COMPACT_ATOMS: atom_id res chain seq x y z
N MET A 1 -31.78 20.10 -22.36
CA MET A 1 -31.13 18.89 -21.82
C MET A 1 -29.64 18.96 -22.14
N GLN A 2 -28.83 18.70 -21.12
CA GLN A 2 -27.42 18.25 -21.12
C GLN A 2 -26.33 19.19 -21.66
N THR A 3 -25.65 19.86 -20.72
CA THR A 3 -24.29 20.37 -20.83
C THR A 3 -23.28 19.22 -21.02
N PRO A 4 -22.29 19.29 -21.92
CA PRO A 4 -21.16 18.37 -21.88
C PRO A 4 -20.22 18.74 -20.74
N SER A 5 -20.13 17.85 -19.76
CA SER A 5 -19.27 17.94 -18.59
C SER A 5 -17.79 18.00 -18.97
N ARG A 6 -17.06 18.94 -18.37
CA ARG A 6 -15.60 19.05 -18.41
C ARG A 6 -14.97 17.72 -17.95
N PRO A 7 -13.93 17.20 -18.61
CA PRO A 7 -13.13 16.14 -18.03
C PRO A 7 -12.30 16.73 -16.88
N PHE A 8 -12.41 16.14 -15.70
CA PHE A 8 -11.54 16.46 -14.57
C PHE A 8 -10.10 16.10 -14.96
N GLY A 9 -9.25 17.13 -15.02
CA GLY A 9 -7.82 16.95 -15.24
C GLY A 9 -7.15 16.44 -13.98
N VAL A 10 -6.74 15.17 -14.00
CA VAL A 10 -5.58 14.70 -13.22
C VAL A 10 -4.59 14.11 -14.22
N LYS A 11 -3.58 14.92 -14.56
CA LYS A 11 -2.49 14.51 -15.43
C LYS A 11 -1.40 13.88 -14.56
N LEU A 12 -1.56 12.61 -14.20
CA LEU A 12 -0.42 11.75 -13.96
C LEU A 12 -0.15 11.05 -15.29
N SER A 13 0.92 11.44 -15.97
CA SER A 13 1.40 10.74 -17.16
C SER A 13 2.52 9.78 -16.75
N PRO A 14 2.22 8.53 -16.36
CA PRO A 14 3.21 7.48 -16.45
C PRO A 14 3.36 7.13 -17.94
N ARG A 15 4.60 6.87 -18.40
CA ARG A 15 4.88 6.65 -19.83
C ARG A 15 3.97 5.54 -20.39
N PRO A 16 3.39 5.71 -21.59
CA PRO A 16 2.71 4.61 -22.27
C PRO A 16 3.75 3.49 -22.50
N GLY A 17 3.53 2.32 -21.90
CA GLY A 17 4.37 1.13 -22.06
C GLY A 17 5.14 0.62 -20.84
N THR A 18 5.08 1.28 -19.67
CA THR A 18 5.58 0.65 -18.43
C THR A 18 4.54 -0.32 -17.86
N THR A 19 4.98 -1.47 -17.35
CA THR A 19 4.14 -2.48 -16.68
C THR A 19 3.25 -1.83 -15.61
N TRP A 20 3.78 -0.86 -14.88
CA TRP A 20 3.08 -0.13 -13.82
C TRP A 20 1.89 0.72 -14.32
N SER A 21 1.98 1.34 -15.50
CA SER A 21 0.86 2.11 -16.10
C SER A 21 -0.29 1.21 -16.54
N ILE A 22 0.06 0.02 -17.03
CA ILE A 22 -0.92 -0.98 -17.46
C ILE A 22 -1.67 -1.51 -16.23
N LEU A 23 -0.98 -1.73 -15.11
CA LEU A 23 -1.59 -2.19 -13.87
C LEU A 23 -2.54 -1.14 -13.28
N ALA A 24 -2.13 0.12 -13.14
CA ALA A 24 -2.98 1.19 -12.62
C ALA A 24 -4.26 1.41 -13.46
N ASN A 25 -4.17 1.27 -14.79
CA ASN A 25 -5.32 1.37 -15.69
C ASN A 25 -6.32 0.20 -15.51
N ILE A 26 -5.85 -0.98 -15.13
CA ILE A 26 -6.70 -2.15 -14.88
C ILE A 26 -7.40 -2.02 -13.51
N GLU A 27 -6.75 -1.41 -12.53
CA GLU A 27 -7.29 -1.24 -11.17
C GLU A 27 -8.48 -0.28 -11.07
N SER A 28 -8.61 0.70 -11.98
CA SER A 28 -9.73 1.65 -11.97
C SER A 28 -11.06 1.06 -12.48
N ALA A 29 -11.08 -0.18 -13.00
CA ALA A 29 -12.29 -0.85 -13.48
C ALA A 29 -13.02 -1.60 -12.34
N ALA A 30 -13.47 -0.84 -11.33
CA ALA A 30 -14.17 -1.37 -10.15
C ALA A 30 -15.59 -1.88 -10.51
N ALA A 31 -15.67 -3.16 -10.90
CA ALA A 31 -16.86 -4.05 -10.98
C ALA A 31 -16.54 -5.33 -11.78
N ASN A 32 -15.32 -5.48 -12.30
CA ASN A 32 -14.96 -6.59 -13.17
C ASN A 32 -14.21 -7.70 -12.39
N PRO A 33 -14.67 -8.96 -12.40
CA PRO A 33 -13.92 -10.08 -11.81
C PRO A 33 -12.49 -10.21 -12.38
N ALA A 34 -12.25 -9.76 -13.61
CA ALA A 34 -10.91 -9.68 -14.19
C ALA A 34 -10.01 -8.66 -13.47
N ALA A 35 -10.56 -7.56 -12.95
CA ALA A 35 -9.80 -6.57 -12.19
C ALA A 35 -9.37 -7.11 -10.82
N ALA A 36 -10.26 -7.86 -10.15
CA ALA A 36 -9.92 -8.54 -8.88
C ALA A 36 -8.81 -9.59 -9.07
N ALA A 37 -8.90 -10.39 -10.15
CA ALA A 37 -7.86 -11.37 -10.49
C ALA A 37 -6.53 -10.68 -10.86
N ALA A 38 -6.57 -9.58 -11.60
CA ALA A 38 -5.38 -8.80 -11.97
C ALA A 38 -4.70 -8.19 -10.73
N ARG A 39 -5.47 -7.60 -9.82
CA ARG A 39 -4.96 -7.07 -8.55
C ARG A 39 -4.27 -8.15 -7.72
N THR A 40 -4.88 -9.34 -7.63
CA THR A 40 -4.28 -10.48 -6.92
C THR A 40 -2.94 -10.88 -7.54
N ARG A 41 -2.86 -10.95 -8.88
CA ARG A 41 -1.60 -11.26 -9.60
C ARG A 41 -0.55 -10.17 -9.43
N ALA A 42 -0.93 -8.90 -9.51
CA ALA A 42 -0.04 -7.76 -9.33
C ALA A 42 0.56 -7.74 -7.92
N ARG A 43 -0.29 -7.97 -6.91
CA ARG A 43 0.15 -8.10 -5.51
C ARG A 43 1.13 -9.25 -5.33
N ALA A 44 0.84 -10.43 -5.89
CA ALA A 44 1.75 -11.58 -5.82
C ALA A 44 3.10 -11.29 -6.50
N ALA A 45 3.09 -10.75 -7.72
CA ALA A 45 4.32 -10.39 -8.44
C ALA A 45 5.15 -9.33 -7.69
N PHE A 46 4.50 -8.37 -7.05
CA PHE A 46 5.18 -7.38 -6.23
C PHE A 46 5.83 -8.00 -4.99
N ILE A 47 5.13 -8.92 -4.31
CA ILE A 47 5.70 -9.66 -3.17
C ILE A 47 6.95 -10.45 -3.59
N ASP A 48 6.88 -11.17 -4.70
CA ASP A 48 8.03 -11.93 -5.22
C ASP A 48 9.20 -10.99 -5.56
N TYR A 49 8.93 -9.87 -6.25
CA TYR A 49 9.94 -8.84 -6.50
C TYR A 49 10.61 -8.31 -5.22
N ARG A 50 9.84 -8.04 -4.16
CA ARG A 50 10.39 -7.56 -2.89
C ARG A 50 11.22 -8.63 -2.18
N ARG A 51 10.81 -9.90 -2.27
CA ARG A 51 11.55 -11.05 -1.70
C ARG A 51 12.86 -11.31 -2.43
N ASP A 52 12.91 -11.06 -3.73
CA ASP A 52 14.13 -11.13 -4.55
C ASP A 52 15.09 -9.95 -4.33
N GLY A 53 14.82 -9.09 -3.34
CA GLY A 53 15.65 -7.94 -2.99
C GLY A 53 15.33 -6.67 -3.78
N GLY A 54 14.24 -6.64 -4.54
CA GLY A 54 13.80 -5.45 -5.26
C GLY A 54 13.48 -4.29 -4.32
N GLU A 55 14.00 -3.09 -4.59
CA GLU A 55 13.82 -1.91 -3.73
C GLU A 55 12.51 -1.14 -4.02
N ASN A 56 11.85 -0.67 -2.95
CA ASN A 56 10.71 0.24 -3.07
C ASN A 56 11.11 1.65 -2.59
N HIS A 57 11.43 2.54 -3.53
CA HIS A 57 11.81 3.93 -3.22
C HIS A 57 10.61 4.87 -3.01
N SER A 58 9.38 4.37 -3.15
CA SER A 58 8.21 5.20 -2.88
C SER A 58 8.21 5.65 -1.41
N PRO A 59 7.66 6.85 -1.10
CA PRO A 59 7.49 7.28 0.29
C PRO A 59 6.75 6.25 1.14
N ALA A 60 5.73 5.59 0.57
CA ALA A 60 4.94 4.56 1.24
C ALA A 60 5.70 3.25 1.47
N GLY A 61 6.49 2.80 0.50
CA GLY A 61 7.38 1.66 0.68
C GLY A 61 8.42 1.89 1.78
N ARG A 62 9.01 3.09 1.83
CA ARG A 62 9.95 3.45 2.90
C ARG A 62 9.29 3.55 4.26
N LEU A 63 8.05 4.02 4.33
CA LEU A 63 7.28 4.01 5.57
C LEU A 63 7.02 2.58 6.06
N ALA A 64 6.54 1.68 5.19
CA ALA A 64 6.33 0.28 5.54
C ALA A 64 7.61 -0.38 6.05
N LEU A 65 8.74 -0.15 5.38
CA LEU A 65 10.03 -0.66 5.82
C LEU A 65 10.39 -0.15 7.23
N ALA A 66 10.32 1.16 7.46
CA ALA A 66 10.65 1.74 8.77
C ALA A 66 9.74 1.23 9.90
N VAL A 67 8.44 1.02 9.62
CA VAL A 67 7.52 0.41 10.60
C VAL A 67 7.87 -1.05 10.84
N THR A 68 8.21 -1.81 9.78
CA THR A 68 8.61 -3.22 9.89
C THR A 68 9.87 -3.35 10.74
N GLU A 69 10.89 -2.52 10.50
CA GLU A 69 12.14 -2.49 11.27
C GLU A 69 11.88 -2.16 12.74
N GLY A 70 11.08 -1.12 13.02
CA GLY A 70 10.74 -0.73 14.39
C GLY A 70 9.99 -1.82 15.15
N LEU A 71 9.03 -2.49 14.51
CA LEU A 71 8.28 -3.59 15.12
C LEU A 71 9.14 -4.84 15.30
N SER A 72 10.02 -5.16 14.35
CA SER A 72 10.93 -6.32 14.45
C SER A 72 11.99 -6.12 15.52
N ALA A 73 12.43 -4.88 15.75
CA ALA A 73 13.32 -4.52 16.85
C ALA A 73 12.62 -4.47 18.22
N SER A 74 11.35 -4.90 18.32
CA SER A 74 10.53 -4.82 19.53
C SER A 74 10.36 -3.40 20.08
N ASP A 75 10.38 -2.38 19.21
CA ASP A 75 10.06 -0.99 19.56
C ASP A 75 8.74 -0.53 18.89
N PRO A 76 7.59 -1.04 19.36
CA PRO A 76 6.30 -0.61 18.86
C PRO A 76 5.98 0.85 19.22
N ALA A 77 6.66 1.42 20.21
CA ALA A 77 6.46 2.82 20.61
C ALA A 77 7.05 3.77 19.57
N ALA A 78 8.25 3.49 19.06
CA ALA A 78 8.86 4.24 17.96
C ALA A 78 8.05 4.12 16.67
N ALA A 79 7.63 2.90 16.30
CA ALA A 79 6.79 2.69 15.12
C ALA A 79 5.48 3.50 15.18
N ARG A 80 4.80 3.51 16.33
CA ARG A 80 3.59 4.32 16.54
C ARG A 80 3.86 5.82 16.54
N SER A 81 5.00 6.25 17.10
CA SER A 81 5.40 7.66 17.06
C SER A 81 5.64 8.14 15.63
N LEU A 82 6.31 7.33 14.82
CA LEU A 82 6.52 7.59 13.39
C LEU A 82 5.18 7.68 12.66
N LEU A 83 4.27 6.72 12.87
CA LEU A 83 2.95 6.73 12.24
C LEU A 83 2.12 7.97 12.61
N ARG A 84 2.17 8.41 13.87
CA ARG A 84 1.52 9.68 14.29
C ARG A 84 2.10 10.90 13.58
N GLN A 85 3.42 10.98 13.45
CA GLN A 85 4.08 12.09 12.75
C GLN A 85 3.71 12.12 11.26
N VAL A 86 3.69 10.94 10.63
CA VAL A 86 3.28 10.78 9.24
C VAL A 86 1.82 11.16 9.04
N ALA A 87 0.91 10.68 9.89
CA ALA A 87 -0.51 11.01 9.82
C ALA A 87 -0.78 12.52 9.95
N ALA A 88 0.05 13.24 10.72
CA ALA A 88 -0.05 14.68 10.89
C ALA A 88 0.55 15.48 9.71
N ALA A 89 1.43 14.87 8.90
CA ALA A 89 2.15 15.57 7.85
C ALA A 89 1.24 15.86 6.64
N PRO A 90 1.19 17.10 6.11
CA PRO A 90 0.24 17.49 5.05
C PRO A 90 0.32 16.65 3.78
N ASN A 91 1.51 16.16 3.43
CA ASN A 91 1.73 15.32 2.25
C ASN A 91 1.17 13.89 2.37
N TRP A 92 0.76 13.48 3.58
CA TRP A 92 0.18 12.18 3.88
C TRP A 92 -1.31 12.26 4.22
N GLN A 93 -1.88 13.47 4.28
CA GLN A 93 -3.31 13.70 4.47
C GLN A 93 -4.09 13.54 3.16
N THR A 94 -3.76 12.51 2.37
CA THR A 94 -4.48 12.15 1.14
C THR A 94 -5.44 11.01 1.41
N ASP A 95 -6.51 10.91 0.62
CA ASP A 95 -7.48 9.81 0.75
C ASP A 95 -6.85 8.46 0.37
N GLU A 96 -5.83 8.45 -0.49
CA GLU A 96 -5.06 7.27 -0.90
C GLU A 96 -4.13 6.75 0.22
N ALA A 97 -3.50 7.65 0.98
CA ALA A 97 -2.57 7.27 2.04
C ALA A 97 -3.26 6.86 3.34
N ARG A 98 -4.46 7.41 3.60
CA ARG A 98 -5.22 7.15 4.84
C ARG A 98 -5.46 5.66 5.14
N PRO A 99 -5.97 4.81 4.22
CA PRO A 99 -6.19 3.40 4.51
C PRO A 99 -4.90 2.65 4.82
N PHE A 100 -3.78 3.07 4.22
CA PHE A 100 -2.47 2.47 4.47
C PHE A 100 -1.96 2.79 5.86
N ILE A 101 -2.00 4.06 6.27
CA ILE A 101 -1.60 4.49 7.61
C ILE A 101 -2.46 3.80 8.68
N GLN A 102 -3.77 3.68 8.46
CA GLN A 102 -4.67 2.98 9.37
C GLN A 102 -4.33 1.48 9.51
N SER A 103 -4.00 0.82 8.40
CA SER A 103 -3.57 -0.59 8.40
C SER A 103 -2.27 -0.78 9.18
N LEU A 104 -1.29 0.11 8.98
CA LEU A 104 -0.01 0.07 9.71
C LEU A 104 -0.18 0.35 11.20
N ASP A 105 -1.05 1.29 11.58
CA ASP A 105 -1.33 1.59 12.99
C ASP A 105 -2.02 0.42 13.70
N ALA A 106 -2.95 -0.26 13.03
CA ALA A 106 -3.57 -1.48 13.55
C ALA A 106 -2.53 -2.59 13.80
N ILE A 107 -1.56 -2.76 12.91
CA ILE A 107 -0.49 -3.76 13.08
C ILE A 107 0.48 -3.37 14.20
N ALA A 108 0.83 -2.08 14.27
CA ALA A 108 1.64 -1.54 15.37
C ALA A 108 0.89 -1.59 16.72
N ALA A 109 -0.44 -1.68 16.69
CA ALA A 109 -1.30 -1.96 17.83
C ALA A 109 -1.36 -3.43 18.24
N GLY A 110 -0.73 -4.32 17.47
CA GLY A 110 -0.69 -5.75 17.75
C GLY A 110 -1.62 -6.58 16.87
N SER A 111 -2.35 -5.98 15.92
CA SER A 111 -3.10 -6.77 14.96
C SER A 111 -2.16 -7.60 14.10
N ARG A 112 -2.56 -8.85 13.83
CA ARG A 112 -1.88 -9.78 12.93
C ARG A 112 -2.82 -10.29 11.84
N ASP A 113 -3.90 -9.56 11.61
CA ASP A 113 -4.94 -9.94 10.66
C ASP A 113 -4.51 -9.65 9.21
N PRO A 114 -4.37 -10.67 8.33
CA PRO A 114 -4.05 -10.46 6.92
C PRO A 114 -5.14 -9.72 6.14
N ALA A 115 -6.39 -9.68 6.64
CA ALA A 115 -7.47 -8.93 6.00
C ALA A 115 -7.22 -7.41 5.95
N LEU A 116 -6.27 -6.91 6.74
CA LEU A 116 -5.82 -5.52 6.66
C LEU A 116 -5.28 -5.14 5.26
N ALA A 117 -4.76 -6.11 4.50
CA ALA A 117 -4.29 -5.88 3.13
C ALA A 117 -5.43 -5.69 2.12
N ASP A 118 -6.67 -6.00 2.49
CA ASP A 118 -7.86 -5.80 1.65
C ASP A 118 -8.64 -4.54 2.05
N THR A 119 -8.06 -3.68 2.90
CA THR A 119 -8.65 -2.39 3.28
C THR A 119 -9.02 -1.59 2.03
N PRO A 120 -10.29 -1.13 1.90
CA PRO A 120 -10.72 -0.33 0.76
C PRO A 120 -9.84 0.90 0.56
N GLY A 121 -9.41 1.13 -0.69
CA GLY A 121 -8.56 2.26 -1.06
C GLY A 121 -7.05 1.97 -1.06
N LEU A 122 -6.61 0.79 -0.59
CA LEU A 122 -5.23 0.36 -0.83
C LEU A 122 -5.00 0.09 -2.32
N THR A 123 -3.84 0.46 -2.85
CA THR A 123 -3.33 -0.04 -4.14
C THR A 123 -2.68 -1.41 -3.94
N TYR A 124 -2.47 -2.20 -5.01
CA TYR A 124 -1.91 -3.56 -4.89
C TYR A 124 -0.53 -3.60 -4.21
N ASP A 125 0.31 -2.59 -4.41
CA ASP A 125 1.64 -2.46 -3.83
C ASP A 125 1.58 -2.15 -2.34
N LEU A 126 0.69 -1.25 -1.91
CA LEU A 126 0.47 -0.97 -0.48
C LEU A 126 -0.10 -2.19 0.24
N ALA A 127 -1.05 -2.90 -0.39
CA ALA A 127 -1.56 -4.16 0.11
C ALA A 127 -0.45 -5.23 0.23
N ALA A 128 0.49 -5.28 -0.74
CA ALA A 128 1.63 -6.17 -0.68
C ALA A 128 2.57 -5.84 0.49
N GLU A 129 2.89 -4.56 0.72
CA GLU A 129 3.73 -4.13 1.85
C GLU A 129 3.10 -4.50 3.20
N VAL A 130 1.76 -4.39 3.33
CA VAL A 130 1.04 -4.86 4.53
C VAL A 130 1.23 -6.36 4.76
N LEU A 131 1.08 -7.18 3.73
CA LEU A 131 1.27 -8.64 3.84
C LEU A 131 2.73 -9.01 4.13
N LEU A 132 3.69 -8.31 3.52
CA LEU A 132 5.11 -8.52 3.77
C LEU A 132 5.46 -8.23 5.23
N LEU A 133 5.00 -7.09 5.76
CA LEU A 133 5.20 -6.72 7.16
C LEU A 133 4.61 -7.77 8.10
N LEU A 134 3.36 -8.19 7.89
CA LEU A 134 2.72 -9.25 8.69
C LEU A 134 3.50 -10.57 8.65
N GLY A 135 3.99 -10.95 7.46
CA GLY A 135 4.82 -12.13 7.28
C GLY A 135 6.15 -12.05 8.04
N THR A 136 6.81 -10.89 8.03
CA THR A 136 8.05 -10.65 8.79
C THR A 136 7.81 -10.79 10.29
N LEU A 137 6.72 -10.22 10.82
CA LEU A 137 6.39 -10.32 12.24
C LEU A 137 6.06 -11.75 12.65
N ALA A 138 5.30 -12.47 11.83
CA ALA A 138 5.01 -13.89 12.09
C ALA A 138 6.28 -14.75 12.12
N ALA A 139 7.25 -14.49 11.25
CA ALA A 139 8.53 -15.19 11.24
C ALA A 139 9.42 -14.86 12.44
N ALA A 140 9.31 -13.65 13.00
CA ALA A 140 10.05 -13.24 14.20
C ALA A 140 9.49 -13.84 15.50
N ASP A 141 8.20 -14.20 15.51
CA ASP A 141 7.51 -14.82 16.65
C ASP A 141 7.76 -16.35 16.76
N THR A 142 8.53 -16.96 15.83
CA THR A 142 8.78 -18.42 15.75
C THR A 142 10.20 -18.78 16.20
#